data_AF-A0A6M1XLU4-F1
#
_entry.id   AF-A0A6M1XLU4-F1
#
_cell.length_a   1.000
_cell.length_b   1.000
_cell.length_c   1.000
_cell.angle_alpha   90.00
_cell.angle_beta   90.00
_cell.angle_gamma   90.00
#
_symmetry.space_group_name_H-M   'P 1'
#
loop_
_entity.id
_entity.type
_entity.pdbx_description
1 polymer ?
#
loop_
_entity_poly.entity_id
_entity_poly.type
_entity_poly.pdbx_seq_one_letter_code
_entity_poly.pdbx_strand_id
1 'polypeptide(L)'
;LLAAGLFIVGRIKNVERPGLMSTLPVMGEPDKGFDMLDLGANADNKPEHLVQYAVLGSFYAEKVRNVQNPRVGLLNNGTEETKGSELTKKAFELLAADETINFV
;
A
#
# COMPACT_ATOMS: atom_id res chain seq x y z
N LEU A 1 4.53 9.79 -17.25
CA LEU A 1 5.01 10.07 -15.87
C LEU A 1 5.80 8.88 -15.29
N LEU A 2 5.19 7.70 -15.12
CA LEU A 2 5.86 6.54 -14.52
C LEU A 2 7.13 6.07 -15.25
N ALA A 3 7.10 5.99 -16.59
CA ALA A 3 8.28 5.59 -17.37
C ALA A 3 9.47 6.55 -17.17
N ALA A 4 9.22 7.86 -17.22
CA ALA A 4 10.25 8.88 -16.97
C ALA A 4 10.78 8.81 -15.54
N GLY A 5 9.90 8.64 -14.54
CA GLY A 5 10.31 8.46 -13.15
C GLY A 5 11.21 7.25 -12.97
N LEU A 6 10.82 6.10 -13.54
CA LEU A 6 11.59 4.87 -13.41
C LEU A 6 12.98 4.95 -14.09
N PHE A 7 13.06 5.52 -15.30
CA PHE A 7 14.31 5.51 -16.08
C PHE A 7 15.24 6.69 -15.77
N ILE A 8 14.71 7.83 -15.33
CA ILE A 8 15.51 9.05 -15.10
C ILE A 8 15.81 9.24 -13.61
N VAL A 9 14.80 9.13 -12.75
CA VAL A 9 14.97 9.29 -11.29
C VAL A 9 15.46 8.00 -10.66
N GLY A 10 14.94 6.86 -11.13
CA GLY A 10 15.25 5.55 -10.57
C GLY A 10 14.38 5.19 -9.38
N ARG A 11 14.63 4.00 -8.82
CA ARG A 11 13.92 3.47 -7.64
C ARG A 11 14.75 3.72 -6.39
N ILE A 12 14.06 3.88 -5.26
CA ILE A 12 14.69 3.77 -3.94
C ILE A 12 15.33 2.38 -3.84
N LYS A 13 16.54 2.30 -3.28
CA LYS A 13 17.26 1.04 -3.09
C LYS A 13 16.36 0.06 -2.32
N ASN A 14 16.30 -1.18 -2.79
CA ASN A 14 15.48 -2.27 -2.25
C ASN A 14 13.96 -2.16 -2.46
N VAL A 15 13.44 -1.08 -3.07
CA VAL A 15 12.06 -1.05 -3.57
C VAL A 15 12.03 -1.70 -4.95
N GLU A 16 11.31 -2.82 -5.08
CA GLU A 16 11.34 -3.63 -6.30
C GLU A 16 10.55 -2.95 -7.43
N ARG A 17 9.39 -2.35 -7.15
CA ARG A 17 8.57 -1.67 -8.16
C ARG A 17 7.97 -0.40 -7.58
N PRO A 18 7.81 0.67 -8.39
CA PRO A 18 7.07 1.85 -7.94
C PRO A 18 5.57 1.52 -7.86
N GLY A 19 4.86 2.08 -6.88
CA GLY A 19 3.40 2.04 -6.80
C GLY A 19 2.79 3.40 -7.16
N LEU A 20 1.64 3.40 -7.84
CA LEU A 20 0.86 4.62 -8.04
C LEU A 20 -0.10 4.79 -6.86
N MET A 21 0.11 5.87 -6.10
CA MET A 21 -0.69 6.19 -4.92
C MET A 21 -1.61 7.38 -5.19
N SER A 22 -2.84 7.28 -4.71
CA SER A 22 -3.75 8.42 -4.60
C SER A 22 -4.32 8.50 -3.19
N THR A 23 -4.42 9.71 -2.66
CA THR A 23 -5.22 9.97 -1.46
C THR A 23 -6.68 10.12 -1.87
N LEU A 24 -7.55 9.24 -1.40
CA LEU A 24 -8.98 9.23 -1.67
C LEU A 24 -9.76 9.82 -0.50
N PRO A 25 -10.86 10.57 -0.75
CA PRO A 25 -11.65 11.19 0.30
C PRO A 25 -12.50 10.16 1.06
N VAL A 26 -12.91 10.53 2.28
CA VAL A 26 -13.93 9.79 3.02
C VAL A 26 -15.25 10.55 2.92
N MET A 27 -16.32 9.85 2.53
CA MET A 27 -17.65 10.46 2.37
C MET A 27 -18.16 11.03 3.70
N GLY A 28 -18.59 12.30 3.67
CA GLY A 28 -19.08 12.99 4.87
C GLY A 28 -17.99 13.49 5.81
N GLU A 29 -16.71 13.28 5.49
CA GLU A 29 -15.57 13.71 6.30
C GLU A 29 -14.57 14.51 5.43
N PRO A 30 -14.82 15.81 5.17
CA PRO A 30 -14.08 16.61 4.18
C PRO A 30 -12.56 16.69 4.42
N ASP A 31 -12.15 16.64 5.69
CA ASP A 31 -10.75 16.73 6.10
C ASP A 31 -10.08 15.35 6.25
N LYS A 32 -10.82 14.26 5.96
CA LYS A 32 -10.29 12.89 6.03
C LYS A 32 -10.14 12.26 4.65
N GLY A 33 -9.16 11.37 4.59
CA GLY A 33 -8.88 10.57 3.41
C GLY A 33 -8.00 9.38 3.76
N PHE A 34 -7.89 8.43 2.85
CA PHE A 34 -7.00 7.28 2.96
C PHE A 34 -6.12 7.17 1.71
N ASP A 35 -4.94 6.60 1.86
CA ASP A 35 -4.00 6.43 0.77
C ASP A 35 -4.20 5.03 0.17
N MET A 36 -4.39 4.95 -1.15
CA MET A 36 -4.63 3.70 -1.86
C MET A 36 -3.49 3.42 -2.84
N LEU A 37 -2.93 2.21 -2.74
CA LEU A 37 -1.80 1.68 -3.50
C LEU A 37 -2.07 0.21 -3.86
N ASP A 38 -1.80 -0.30 -5.05
CA ASP A 38 -1.34 0.35 -6.29
C ASP A 38 -2.53 0.60 -7.23
N LEU A 39 -2.69 1.83 -7.72
CA LEU A 39 -3.80 2.25 -8.59
C LEU A 39 -3.43 2.27 -10.10
N GLY A 40 -2.53 1.38 -10.52
CA GLY A 40 -2.27 1.12 -11.94
C GLY A 40 -0.84 1.37 -12.40
N ALA A 41 0.14 1.46 -11.50
CA ALA A 41 1.54 1.40 -11.92
C ALA A 41 1.93 0.01 -12.42
N ASN A 42 1.38 -1.05 -11.82
CA ASN A 42 1.69 -2.43 -12.14
C ASN A 42 0.41 -3.23 -12.35
N ALA A 43 0.34 -3.94 -13.49
CA ALA A 43 -0.77 -4.84 -13.80
C ALA A 43 -0.78 -6.07 -12.88
N ASP A 44 0.40 -6.61 -12.60
CA ASP A 44 0.60 -7.77 -11.74
C ASP A 44 1.58 -7.43 -10.61
N ASN A 45 1.19 -7.79 -9.40
CA ASN A 45 2.00 -7.65 -8.19
C ASN A 45 2.24 -9.03 -7.57
N LYS A 46 3.37 -9.17 -6.89
CA LYS A 46 3.66 -10.29 -5.98
C LYS A 46 3.26 -9.90 -4.54
N PRO A 47 3.08 -10.87 -3.62
CA PRO A 47 2.79 -10.58 -2.22
C PRO A 47 3.78 -9.60 -1.59
N GLU A 48 5.07 -9.72 -1.90
CA GLU A 48 6.12 -8.87 -1.36
C GLU A 48 6.01 -7.41 -1.85
N HIS A 49 5.43 -7.19 -3.03
CA HIS A 49 5.17 -5.83 -3.54
C HIS A 49 4.12 -5.13 -2.68
N LEU A 50 3.07 -5.85 -2.27
CA LEU A 50 2.02 -5.32 -1.40
C LEU A 50 2.56 -4.93 -0.02
N VAL A 51 3.48 -5.73 0.54
CA VAL A 51 4.18 -5.41 1.80
C VAL A 51 5.01 -4.14 1.64
N GLN A 52 5.78 -4.01 0.55
CA GLN A 52 6.54 -2.79 0.27
C GLN A 52 5.63 -1.56 0.13
N TYR A 53 4.45 -1.71 -0.51
CA TYR A 53 3.48 -0.61 -0.61
C TYR A 53 2.86 -0.25 0.74
N ALA A 54 2.60 -1.23 1.62
CA ALA A 54 2.13 -0.98 2.98
C ALA A 54 3.14 -0.14 3.78
N VAL A 55 4.44 -0.47 3.71
CA VAL A 55 5.51 0.28 4.37
C VAL A 55 5.60 1.70 3.81
N LEU A 56 5.64 1.85 2.48
CA LEU A 56 5.72 3.16 1.82
C LEU A 56 4.50 4.05 2.10
N GLY A 57 3.30 3.46 2.04
CA GLY A 57 2.04 4.14 2.32
C GLY A 57 1.94 4.58 3.78
N SER A 58 2.37 3.73 4.72
CA SER A 58 2.44 4.06 6.15
C SER A 58 3.37 5.25 6.40
N PHE A 59 4.56 5.23 5.79
CA PHE A 59 5.51 6.34 5.91
C PHE A 59 4.94 7.64 5.34
N TYR A 60 4.29 7.59 4.18
CA TYR A 60 3.66 8.77 3.58
C TYR A 60 2.52 9.31 4.45
N ALA A 61 1.62 8.44 4.91
CA ALA A 61 0.50 8.83 5.76
C ALA A 61 0.99 9.49 7.06
N GLU A 62 2.04 8.95 7.68
CA GLU A 62 2.63 9.50 8.90
C GLU A 62 3.35 10.82 8.65
N LYS A 63 4.31 10.85 7.70
CA LYS A 63 5.24 11.98 7.54
C LYS A 63 4.70 13.12 6.68
N VAL A 64 3.79 12.84 5.75
CA VAL A 64 3.24 13.85 4.83
C VAL A 64 1.83 14.23 5.25
N ARG A 65 1.00 13.26 5.63
CA ARG A 65 -0.39 13.53 6.04
C ARG A 65 -0.60 13.67 7.55
N ASN A 66 0.46 13.54 8.35
CA ASN A 66 0.44 13.66 9.81
C ASN A 66 -0.54 12.69 10.51
N VAL A 67 -0.83 11.55 9.89
CA VAL A 67 -1.67 10.51 10.49
C VAL A 67 -0.82 9.70 11.46
N GLN A 68 -1.03 9.90 12.76
CA GLN A 68 -0.32 9.15 13.80
C GLN A 68 -0.71 7.67 13.76
N ASN A 69 0.29 6.78 13.77
CA ASN A 69 0.13 5.33 13.73
C ASN A 69 -0.88 4.85 12.65
N PRO A 70 -0.62 5.13 11.36
CA PRO A 70 -1.60 4.92 10.29
C PRO A 70 -1.95 3.43 10.16
N ARG A 71 -3.25 3.12 10.19
CA ARG A 71 -3.74 1.76 9.97
C ARG A 71 -3.54 1.35 8.53
N VAL A 72 -3.04 0.14 8.32
CA VAL A 72 -2.88 -0.49 7.01
C VAL A 72 -3.91 -1.59 6.88
N GLY A 73 -4.72 -1.55 5.82
CA GLY A 73 -5.65 -2.62 5.47
C GLY A 73 -5.32 -3.22 4.12
N LEU A 74 -5.54 -4.52 3.98
CA LEU A 74 -5.45 -5.21 2.69
C LEU A 74 -6.84 -5.26 2.05
N LEU A 75 -7.02 -4.57 0.92
CA LEU A 75 -8.28 -4.63 0.19
C LEU A 75 -8.51 -6.07 -0.31
N ASN A 76 -9.65 -6.65 0.07
CA ASN A 76 -10.00 -8.01 -0.24
C ASN A 76 -11.51 -8.13 -0.50
N ASN A 77 -11.96 -9.29 -1.00
CA ASN A 77 -13.37 -9.55 -1.30
C ASN A 77 -14.18 -10.08 -0.10
N GLY A 78 -13.59 -10.12 1.09
CA GLY A 78 -14.18 -10.51 2.36
C GLY A 78 -13.29 -10.09 3.52
N THR A 79 -13.81 -10.11 4.74
CA THR A 79 -13.07 -9.72 5.95
C THR A 79 -12.37 -10.90 6.62
N GLU A 80 -12.71 -12.12 6.24
CA GLU A 80 -12.10 -13.34 6.79
C GLU A 80 -10.71 -13.58 6.18
N GLU A 81 -9.75 -14.01 7.00
CA GLU A 81 -8.34 -14.24 6.59
C GLU A 81 -8.20 -15.22 5.40
N THR A 82 -9.16 -16.14 5.26
CA THR A 82 -9.16 -17.18 4.22
C THR A 82 -9.72 -16.71 2.87
N LYS A 83 -10.25 -15.48 2.79
CA LYS A 83 -10.86 -14.94 1.57
C LYS A 83 -9.83 -14.30 0.66
N GLY A 84 -10.20 -14.18 -0.61
CA GLY A 84 -9.38 -13.55 -1.63
C GLY A 84 -8.63 -14.51 -2.55
N SER A 85 -7.80 -13.92 -3.40
CA SER A 85 -6.93 -14.64 -4.32
C SER A 85 -5.71 -15.20 -3.59
N GLU A 86 -4.96 -16.08 -4.24
CA GLU A 86 -3.68 -16.58 -3.70
C GLU A 86 -2.67 -15.44 -3.45
N LEU A 87 -2.76 -14.35 -4.22
CA LEU A 87 -1.98 -13.14 -3.99
C LEU A 87 -2.34 -12.49 -2.65
N THR A 88 -3.64 -12.24 -2.42
CA THR A 88 -4.07 -11.53 -1.20
C THR A 88 -3.90 -12.37 0.05
N LYS A 89 -4.12 -13.69 0.00
CA LYS A 89 -3.87 -14.58 1.15
C LYS A 89 -2.40 -14.58 1.57
N LYS A 90 -1.48 -14.73 0.61
CA LYS A 90 -0.04 -14.69 0.90
C LYS A 90 0.40 -13.31 1.37
N ALA A 91 -0.15 -12.25 0.79
CA ALA A 91 0.14 -10.89 1.24
C ALA A 91 -0.36 -10.68 2.67
N PHE A 92 -1.53 -11.20 3.04
CA PHE A 92 -2.06 -11.14 4.40
C PHE A 92 -1.11 -11.79 5.40
N GLU A 93 -0.62 -13.01 5.13
CA GLU A 93 0.36 -13.70 5.99
C GLU A 93 1.62 -12.86 6.21
N LEU A 94 2.16 -12.26 5.13
CA LEU A 94 3.36 -11.42 5.22
C LEU A 94 3.10 -10.10 5.96
N LEU A 95 1.96 -9.45 5.71
CA LEU A 95 1.58 -8.19 6.36
C LEU A 95 1.32 -8.39 7.85
N ALA A 96 0.66 -9.49 8.23
CA ALA A 96 0.41 -9.84 9.62
C ALA A 96 1.69 -10.17 10.40
N ALA A 97 2.74 -10.64 9.72
CA ALA A 97 4.04 -10.92 10.31
C ALA A 97 4.96 -9.68 10.39
N ASP A 98 4.61 -8.57 9.75
CA ASP A 98 5.42 -7.35 9.72
C ASP A 98 5.10 -6.44 10.90
N GLU A 99 5.92 -6.49 11.94
CA GLU A 99 5.77 -5.67 13.15
C GLU A 99 6.08 -4.18 12.93
N THR A 100 6.57 -3.78 11.76
CA THR A 100 6.93 -2.38 11.47
C THR A 100 5.76 -1.53 10.99
N ILE A 101 4.62 -2.16 10.67
CA ILE A 101 3.40 -1.50 10.21
C ILE A 101 2.23 -1.81 11.14
N ASN A 102 1.27 -0.89 11.23
CA ASN A 102 0.03 -1.09 11.98
C ASN A 102 -1.02 -1.77 11.09
N PHE A 103 -0.80 -3.05 10.78
CA PHE A 103 -1.74 -3.86 10.00
C PHE A 103 -2.96 -4.25 10.84
N VAL A 104 -4.17 -4.05 10.28
CA VAL A 104 -5.46 -4.25 10.96
C VAL A 104 -6.46 -5.05 10.15
#